data_AF-A0A497QRV6-F1
#
_entry.id   AF-A0A497QRV6-F1
#
_cell.length_a   1.000
_cell.length_b   1.000
_cell.length_c   1.000
_cell.angle_alpha   90.00
_cell.angle_beta   90.00
_cell.angle_gamma   90.00
#
_symmetry.space_group_name_H-M   'P 1'
#
loop_
_entity.id
_entity.type
_entity.pdbx_description
1 polymer ?
#
loop_
_entity_poly.entity_id
_entity_poly.type
_entity_poly.pdbx_seq_one_letter_code
_entity_poly.pdbx_strand_id
1 'polypeptide(L)'
;MVRTEQDIKFERKVSQTILASQQSVAIGEAGKTGEWRTMRPILHTEKCLVVKTGKLSCNLCWMYCPENTVSRAIPPEFNYDYCKGCGICANECPAHAIEMIPEKDAPSSVGEESATGETGGKF
;
A
#
# COMPACT_ATOMS: atom_id res chain seq x y z
N MET A 1 26.76 -29.12 12.14
CA MET A 1 25.75 -29.72 11.25
C MET A 1 25.26 -28.62 10.33
N VAL A 2 25.80 -28.54 9.11
CA VAL A 2 25.50 -27.45 8.17
C VAL A 2 24.16 -27.78 7.50
N ARG A 3 23.18 -26.88 7.63
CA ARG A 3 21.87 -27.03 6.97
C ARG A 3 22.07 -27.11 5.47
N THR A 4 21.45 -28.09 4.83
CA THR A 4 21.54 -28.27 3.38
C THR A 4 20.66 -27.25 2.65
N GLU A 5 20.90 -27.04 1.36
CA GLU A 5 20.02 -26.20 0.54
C GLU A 5 18.57 -26.69 0.53
N GLN A 6 18.37 -28.00 0.69
CA GLN A 6 17.05 -28.61 0.75
C GLN A 6 16.34 -28.26 2.06
N ASP A 7 17.07 -28.21 3.17
CA ASP A 7 16.54 -27.79 4.48
C ASP A 7 16.14 -26.29 4.45
N ILE A 8 16.96 -25.44 3.82
CA ILE A 8 16.66 -24.00 3.65
C ILE A 8 15.42 -23.80 2.77
N LYS A 9 15.28 -24.60 1.70
CA LYS A 9 14.10 -24.57 0.80
C LYS A 9 12.85 -25.06 1.52
N PHE A 10 12.95 -26.09 2.36
CA PHE A 10 11.86 -26.61 3.18
C PHE A 10 11.42 -25.58 4.22
N GLU A 11 12.35 -24.99 4.98
CA GLU A 11 12.05 -23.95 5.96
C GLU A 11 11.38 -22.73 5.30
N ARG A 12 11.87 -22.26 4.14
CA ARG A 12 11.21 -21.17 3.39
C ARG A 12 9.79 -21.50 2.96
N LYS A 13 9.56 -22.73 2.48
CA LYS A 13 8.24 -23.21 2.06
C LYS A 13 7.30 -23.36 3.26
N VAL A 14 7.80 -23.87 4.38
CA VAL A 14 7.06 -24.04 5.64
C VAL A 14 6.75 -22.69 6.28
N SER A 15 7.69 -21.75 6.33
CA SER A 15 7.45 -20.38 6.83
C SER A 15 6.46 -19.61 5.95
N GLN A 16 6.46 -19.81 4.62
CA GLN A 16 5.42 -19.28 3.72
C GLN A 16 4.07 -19.95 3.94
N THR A 17 4.03 -21.19 4.43
CA THR A 17 2.78 -21.95 4.63
C THR A 17 2.16 -21.67 6.00
N ILE A 18 2.96 -21.57 7.09
CA ILE A 18 2.45 -21.46 8.47
C ILE A 18 1.73 -20.13 8.75
N LEU A 19 2.12 -19.02 8.10
CA LEU A 19 1.44 -17.73 8.27
C LEU A 19 0.32 -17.49 7.23
N ALA A 20 0.23 -18.31 6.18
CA ALA A 20 -0.74 -18.15 5.09
C ALA A 20 -1.82 -19.24 5.02
N SER A 21 -1.78 -20.27 5.89
CA SER A 21 -2.66 -21.45 5.77
C SER A 21 -4.11 -21.28 6.22
N GLN A 22 -4.59 -20.07 6.53
CA GLN A 22 -6.02 -19.86 6.86
C GLN A 22 -6.72 -18.76 6.05
N GLN A 23 -5.99 -17.89 5.33
CA GLN A 23 -6.62 -16.76 4.65
C GLN A 23 -6.04 -16.59 3.24
N SER A 24 -6.88 -16.81 2.23
CA SER A 24 -6.61 -16.35 0.87
C SER A 24 -6.72 -14.83 0.88
N VAL A 25 -5.58 -14.13 0.86
CA VAL A 25 -5.58 -12.66 0.83
C VAL A 25 -6.20 -12.21 -0.50
N ALA A 26 -7.44 -11.74 -0.46
CA ALA A 26 -8.04 -11.06 -1.59
C ALA A 26 -7.60 -9.59 -1.57
N ILE A 27 -7.42 -8.98 -2.74
CA ILE A 27 -7.21 -7.53 -2.81
C ILE A 27 -8.57 -6.88 -2.56
N GLY A 28 -8.76 -6.34 -1.36
CA GLY A 28 -10.00 -5.74 -0.90
C GLY A 28 -11.07 -6.77 -0.57
N GLU A 29 -11.19 -7.13 0.70
CA GLU A 29 -12.17 -8.13 1.22
C GLU A 29 -13.63 -7.79 0.87
N ALA A 30 -13.93 -6.53 0.54
CA ALA A 30 -15.27 -6.04 0.19
C ALA A 30 -15.36 -5.45 -1.24
N GLY A 31 -14.41 -5.77 -2.13
CA GLY A 31 -14.32 -5.17 -3.47
C GLY A 31 -13.52 -3.84 -3.48
N LYS A 32 -13.80 -2.93 -4.41
CA LYS A 32 -13.10 -1.63 -4.51
C LYS A 32 -13.51 -0.71 -3.34
N THR A 33 -12.73 -0.74 -2.27
CA THR A 33 -12.97 -0.01 -1.02
C THR A 33 -12.33 1.38 -0.97
N GLY A 34 -11.79 1.87 -2.09
CA GLY A 34 -11.07 3.14 -2.14
C GLY A 34 -11.90 4.36 -1.75
N GLU A 35 -13.20 4.34 -2.03
CA GLU A 35 -14.13 5.43 -1.72
C GLU A 35 -14.37 5.61 -0.20
N TRP A 36 -13.94 4.67 0.64
CA TRP A 36 -14.18 4.73 2.08
C TRP A 36 -13.24 5.70 2.81
N ARG A 37 -12.22 6.22 2.11
CA ARG A 37 -11.22 7.10 2.71
C ARG A 37 -11.80 8.46 3.05
N THR A 38 -11.59 8.88 4.28
CA THR A 38 -11.56 10.29 4.66
C THR A 38 -10.14 10.86 4.62
N MET A 39 -9.13 10.01 4.84
CA MET A 39 -7.71 10.35 4.88
C MET A 39 -6.90 9.44 3.93
N ARG A 40 -5.88 10.00 3.29
CA ARG A 40 -4.98 9.31 2.35
C ARG A 40 -3.53 9.28 2.86
N PRO A 41 -2.85 8.12 2.84
CA PRO A 41 -1.42 8.06 3.08
C PRO A 41 -0.64 8.59 1.87
N ILE A 42 0.28 9.51 2.11
CA ILE A 42 1.25 10.05 1.14
C ILE A 42 2.65 9.67 1.60
N LEU A 43 3.42 9.06 0.70
CA LEU A 43 4.80 8.65 0.96
C LEU A 43 5.77 9.79 0.64
N HIS A 44 6.49 10.23 1.67
CA HIS A 44 7.65 11.11 1.60
C HIS A 44 8.91 10.28 1.33
N THR A 45 9.25 10.14 0.04
CA THR A 45 10.32 9.26 -0.43
C THR A 45 11.70 9.61 0.14
N GLU A 46 11.94 10.88 0.47
CA GLU A 46 13.16 11.41 1.06
C GLU A 46 13.39 10.98 2.52
N LYS A 47 12.32 10.56 3.21
CA LYS A 47 12.36 10.02 4.58
C LYS A 47 12.35 8.48 4.60
N CYS A 48 11.79 7.84 3.58
CA CYS A 48 11.61 6.40 3.55
C CYS A 48 12.94 5.63 3.54
N LEU A 49 13.16 4.77 4.54
CA LEU A 49 14.41 3.99 4.67
C LEU A 49 14.66 3.05 3.48
N VAL A 50 13.61 2.46 2.89
CA VAL A 50 13.76 1.57 1.73
C VAL A 50 14.24 2.34 0.51
N VAL A 51 13.67 3.51 0.26
CA VAL A 51 14.08 4.38 -0.85
C VAL A 51 15.51 4.87 -0.62
N LYS A 52 15.82 5.37 0.58
CA LYS A 52 17.15 5.90 0.91
C LYS A 52 18.26 4.84 0.83
N THR A 53 17.96 3.61 1.24
CA THR A 53 18.95 2.52 1.21
C THR A 53 19.00 1.80 -0.14
N GLY A 54 18.01 2.00 -1.02
CA GLY A 54 17.86 1.25 -2.27
C GLY A 54 17.69 -0.26 -2.06
N LYS A 55 17.33 -0.69 -0.85
CA LYS A 55 17.21 -2.09 -0.46
C LYS A 55 15.90 -2.30 0.29
N LEU A 56 15.30 -3.47 0.12
CA LEU A 56 14.03 -3.86 0.72
C LEU A 56 14.18 -4.20 2.23
N SER A 57 14.73 -3.26 3.01
CA SER A 57 15.16 -3.41 4.40
C SER A 57 14.05 -3.14 5.44
N CYS A 58 13.11 -2.24 5.14
CA CYS A 58 12.01 -1.85 6.02
C CYS A 58 10.67 -1.98 5.29
N ASN A 59 9.79 -2.93 5.66
CA ASN A 59 8.51 -3.13 4.96
C ASN A 59 7.32 -3.19 5.92
N LEU A 60 7.38 -2.41 7.00
CA LEU A 60 6.35 -2.43 8.05
C LEU A 60 5.01 -1.92 7.53
N CYS A 61 5.00 -0.87 6.70
CA CYS A 61 3.76 -0.36 6.08
C CYS A 61 3.04 -1.43 5.23
N TRP A 62 3.80 -2.30 4.56
CA TRP A 62 3.26 -3.46 3.84
C TRP A 62 2.81 -4.57 4.78
N MET A 63 3.66 -4.96 5.73
CA MET A 63 3.40 -6.05 6.67
C MET A 63 2.18 -5.81 7.56
N TYR A 64 1.96 -4.57 8.00
CA TYR A 64 0.84 -4.19 8.87
C TYR A 64 -0.39 -3.72 8.12
N CYS A 65 -0.38 -3.66 6.78
CA CYS A 65 -1.56 -3.26 6.03
C CYS A 65 -2.62 -4.37 6.09
N PRO A 66 -3.79 -4.17 6.75
CA PRO A 66 -4.80 -5.21 6.88
C PRO A 66 -5.46 -5.55 5.53
N GLU A 67 -5.40 -4.63 4.57
CA GLU A 67 -6.01 -4.77 3.24
C GLU A 67 -4.99 -5.16 2.16
N ASN A 68 -3.70 -5.33 2.52
CA ASN A 68 -2.60 -5.60 1.59
C ASN A 68 -2.56 -4.64 0.38
N THR A 69 -2.76 -3.35 0.64
CA THR A 69 -2.84 -2.29 -0.41
C THR A 69 -1.52 -1.58 -0.65
N VAL A 70 -0.46 -1.98 0.03
CA VAL A 70 0.89 -1.43 -0.15
C VAL A 70 1.72 -2.44 -0.94
N SER A 71 2.49 -2.01 -1.93
CA SER A 71 3.39 -2.90 -2.67
C SER A 71 4.68 -3.12 -1.90
N ARG A 72 5.29 -4.29 -2.10
CA ARG A 72 6.61 -4.61 -1.55
C ARG A 72 7.71 -4.25 -2.56
N ALA A 73 7.75 -2.97 -2.96
CA ALA A 73 8.63 -2.41 -3.99
C ALA A 73 9.48 -1.23 -3.46
N ILE A 74 10.34 -0.69 -4.33
CA ILE A 74 11.18 0.49 -4.05
C ILE A 74 10.92 1.54 -5.14
N PRO A 75 10.17 2.63 -4.86
CA PRO A 75 9.47 2.93 -3.60
C PRO A 75 8.26 2.02 -3.35
N PRO A 76 7.77 1.92 -2.09
CA PRO A 76 6.46 1.33 -1.80
C PRO A 76 5.34 2.13 -2.48
N GLU A 77 4.41 1.44 -3.13
CA GLU A 77 3.28 2.04 -3.83
C GLU A 77 1.97 1.71 -3.10
N PHE A 78 1.04 2.66 -3.05
CA PHE A 78 -0.26 2.48 -2.42
C PHE A 78 -1.34 2.31 -3.49
N ASN A 79 -2.08 1.21 -3.42
CA ASN A 79 -3.24 0.98 -4.26
C ASN A 79 -4.47 1.70 -3.66
N TYR A 80 -4.76 2.89 -4.20
CA TYR A 80 -5.88 3.71 -3.77
C TYR A 80 -7.25 3.22 -4.27
N ASP A 81 -7.33 2.16 -5.09
CA ASP A 81 -8.65 1.55 -5.40
C ASP A 81 -9.21 0.76 -4.21
N TYR A 82 -8.34 0.39 -3.26
CA TYR A 82 -8.69 -0.49 -2.15
C TYR A 82 -8.29 0.08 -0.78
N CYS A 83 -7.33 1.00 -0.72
CA CYS A 83 -6.88 1.59 0.55
C CYS A 83 -8.06 2.24 1.29
N LYS A 84 -8.34 1.82 2.54
CA LYS A 84 -9.42 2.41 3.37
C LYS A 84 -9.00 3.65 4.15
N GLY A 85 -7.71 4.02 4.11
CA GLY A 85 -7.23 5.22 4.81
C GLY A 85 -7.10 5.06 6.34
N CYS A 86 -6.91 3.84 6.85
CA CYS A 86 -6.90 3.54 8.28
C CYS A 86 -5.70 4.12 9.06
N GLY A 87 -4.64 4.56 8.39
CA GLY A 87 -3.48 5.20 9.03
C GLY A 87 -2.48 4.27 9.72
N ILE A 88 -2.71 2.96 9.79
CA ILE A 88 -1.79 1.99 10.42
C ILE A 88 -0.38 2.08 9.83
N CYS A 89 -0.28 2.19 8.50
CA CYS A 89 1.01 2.33 7.81
C CYS A 89 1.81 3.58 8.25
N ALA A 90 1.13 4.69 8.57
CA ALA A 90 1.77 5.90 9.06
C ALA A 90 2.20 5.76 10.53
N ASN A 91 1.39 5.11 11.36
CA ASN A 91 1.70 4.84 12.76
C ASN A 91 2.93 3.93 12.91
N GLU A 92 3.00 2.85 12.13
CA GLU A 92 4.07 1.85 12.20
C GLU A 92 5.35 2.25 11.46
N CYS A 93 5.39 3.42 10.81
CA CYS A 93 6.56 3.86 10.08
C CYS A 93 7.62 4.45 11.05
N PRO A 94 8.77 3.78 11.27
CA PRO A 94 9.77 4.25 12.22
C PRO A 94 10.49 5.53 11.76
N ALA A 95 10.43 5.83 10.46
CA ALA A 95 11.00 7.03 9.87
C ALA A 95 9.98 8.17 9.71
N HIS A 96 8.72 7.94 10.12
CA HIS A 96 7.61 8.88 9.90
C HIS A 96 7.57 9.41 8.45
N ALA A 97 7.79 8.50 7.50
CA ALA A 97 7.86 8.80 6.07
C ALA A 97 6.50 8.83 5.39
N ILE A 98 5.41 8.52 6.11
CA ILE A 98 4.06 8.49 5.57
C ILE A 98 3.24 9.53 6.32
N GLU A 99 2.66 10.47 5.58
CA GLU A 99 1.76 11.49 6.12
C GLU A 99 0.32 11.16 5.73
N MET A 100 -0.61 11.34 6.66
CA MET A 100 -2.04 11.20 6.39
C MET A 100 -2.63 12.56 6.09
N ILE A 101 -3.08 12.78 4.85
CA ILE A 101 -3.75 14.02 4.42
C ILE A 101 -5.24 13.78 4.20
N PRO A 102 -6.12 14.79 4.30
CA PRO A 102 -7.51 14.65 3.92
C PRO A 102 -7.65 14.24 2.45
N GLU A 103 -8.57 13.32 2.13
CA GLU A 103 -8.78 12.83 0.75
C GLU A 103 -9.11 13.98 -0.22
N LYS A 104 -9.82 15.01 0.25
CA LYS A 104 -10.14 16.23 -0.52
C LYS A 104 -8.92 17.03 -0.96
N ASP A 105 -7.82 16.94 -0.21
CA ASP A 105 -6.58 17.68 -0.47
C ASP A 105 -5.55 16.81 -1.22
N ALA A 106 -5.87 15.53 -1.41
CA ALA A 106 -5.00 14.60 -2.09
C ALA A 106 -5.03 14.80 -3.61
N PRO A 107 -3.90 14.64 -4.31
CA PRO A 107 -3.87 14.71 -5.77
C PRO A 107 -4.79 13.61 -6.33
N SER A 108 -5.76 14.01 -7.14
CA SER A 108 -6.70 13.10 -7.81
C SER A 108 -5.91 12.16 -8.72
N SER A 109 -5.83 10.89 -8.36
CA SER A 109 -5.19 9.86 -9.18
C SER A 109 -6.12 9.40 -10.31
N VAL A 110 -6.83 10.33 -10.94
CA VAL A 110 -7.75 10.05 -12.06
C VAL A 110 -7.42 11.04 -13.16
N GLY A 111 -6.97 10.52 -14.30
CA GLY A 111 -7.06 11.25 -15.55
C GLY A 111 -8.54 11.51 -15.82
N GLU A 112 -8.96 12.76 -15.66
CA GLU A 112 -10.20 13.26 -16.24
C GLU A 112 -9.99 13.30 -17.75
N GLU A 113 -10.59 12.36 -18.48
CA GLU A 113 -10.91 12.62 -19.88
C GLU A 113 -11.88 13.80 -19.92
N SER A 114 -11.34 14.91 -20.40
CA SER A 114 -12.06 16.09 -20.85
C SER A 114 -13.19 15.71 -21.81
N ALA A 115 -14.44 15.74 -21.33
CA ALA A 115 -15.58 16.07 -22.16
C ALA A 115 -15.93 17.55 -21.91
N THR A 116 -15.15 18.41 -22.56
CA THR A 116 -15.50 19.79 -22.85
C THR A 116 -16.82 19.84 -23.61
N GLY A 117 -17.72 20.77 -23.27
CA GLY A 117 -18.92 21.01 -24.06
C GLY A 117 -19.90 21.99 -23.45
N GLU A 118 -19.50 23.24 -23.32
CA GLU A 118 -20.41 24.38 -23.21
C GLU A 118 -21.46 24.32 -24.34
N THR A 119 -22.73 24.39 -23.97
CA THR A 119 -23.69 25.32 -24.60
C THR A 119 -24.55 25.82 -23.45
N GLY A 120 -24.42 27.07 -22.99
CA GLY A 120 -24.86 28.24 -23.74
C GLY A 120 -26.32 28.48 -23.37
N GLY A 121 -26.58 29.35 -22.38
CA GLY A 121 -27.93 29.65 -21.94
C GLY A 121 -28.77 30.40 -22.98
N LYS A 122 -30.09 30.29 -22.84
CA LYS A 122 -31.07 31.38 -22.98
C LYS A 122 -32.47 30.83 -22.65
N PHE A 123 -33.18 31.59 -21.83
CA PHE A 123 -34.63 31.66 -21.58
C PHE A 123 -35.46 30.39 -21.72
#